data_AF-A0A8S4PMW1-F1
#
_entry.id   AF-A0A8S4PMW1-F1
#
_cell.length_a   1.000
_cell.length_b   1.000
_cell.length_c   1.000
_cell.angle_alpha   90.00
_cell.angle_beta   90.00
_cell.angle_gamma   90.00
#
_symmetry.space_group_name_H-M   'P 1'
#
loop_
_entity.id
_entity.type
_entity.pdbx_description
1 polymer ?
#
loop_
_entity_poly.entity_id
_entity_poly.type
_entity_poly.pdbx_seq_one_letter_code
_entity_poly.pdbx_strand_id
1 'polypeptide(L)'
;HSTMAKFQVRLFIITFFCLTSALIFLILQLWKNYSTFTNSTNKNDVERVILESSIKIDELITQHEPSTPNPYILMYNGLSTCGSSWFIANLKALSIPNGFTFIHQESRGRKLIKEPYYYTNELLRLSNETPLAKYHDVYFLNFKSYNYSNPIYVNIAREPYDRAEATYTFHRFTCKRENRFCTAFIYEMQDLTFEECLTKWHNATHICGSFFRESMRVFCGHHQVCLDDKMSHIGVQLAKANIARYYTFVGLYEEYQASMLALEELIPTYFAGTASRYSRKTEEGVKAFPDIKTEKIIKEVLKYDYEVYHFIKQRFYQTIGKLGLVGHLKDIHWVP
;
A
#
# COMPACT_ATOMS: atom_id res chain seq x y z
N HIS A 1 76.18 -1.47 -35.73
CA HIS A 1 75.54 -0.96 -34.50
C HIS A 1 74.04 -0.59 -34.62
N SER A 2 73.47 -0.23 -35.78
CA SER A 2 72.05 0.20 -35.83
C SER A 2 70.99 -0.93 -35.97
N THR A 3 71.39 -2.16 -36.29
CA THR A 3 70.48 -3.31 -36.48
C THR A 3 70.12 -4.02 -35.17
N MET A 4 71.06 -4.18 -34.23
CA MET A 4 70.77 -4.80 -32.91
C MET A 4 69.83 -3.94 -32.06
N ALA A 5 69.96 -2.62 -32.08
CA ALA A 5 69.10 -1.71 -31.32
C ALA A 5 67.63 -1.78 -31.78
N LYS A 6 67.39 -1.88 -33.10
CA LYS A 6 66.03 -2.03 -33.66
C LYS A 6 65.39 -3.38 -33.31
N PHE A 7 66.19 -4.43 -33.18
CA PHE A 7 65.70 -5.75 -32.80
C PHE A 7 65.29 -5.79 -31.31
N GLN A 8 66.10 -5.22 -30.42
CA GLN A 8 65.78 -5.15 -28.99
C GLN A 8 64.54 -4.30 -28.71
N VAL A 9 64.37 -3.17 -29.40
CA VAL A 9 63.16 -2.33 -29.25
C VAL A 9 61.90 -3.07 -29.73
N ARG A 10 61.98 -3.79 -30.85
CA ARG A 10 60.84 -4.61 -31.33
C ARG A 10 60.49 -5.74 -30.36
N LEU A 11 61.50 -6.42 -29.83
CA LEU A 11 61.28 -7.48 -28.85
C LEU A 11 60.63 -6.94 -27.58
N PHE A 12 61.08 -5.78 -27.09
CA PHE A 12 60.51 -5.12 -25.92
C PHE A 12 59.03 -4.73 -26.12
N ILE A 13 58.71 -4.14 -27.27
CA ILE A 13 57.32 -3.77 -27.61
C ILE A 13 56.42 -5.02 -27.65
N ILE A 14 56.87 -6.10 -28.29
CA ILE A 14 56.10 -7.35 -28.36
C ILE A 14 55.88 -7.93 -26.96
N THR A 15 56.93 -7.99 -26.13
CA THR A 15 56.80 -8.49 -24.75
C THR A 15 55.86 -7.63 -23.90
N PHE A 16 55.88 -6.30 -24.08
CA PHE A 16 55.01 -5.39 -23.36
C PHE A 16 53.53 -5.57 -23.75
N PHE A 17 53.23 -5.74 -25.05
CA PHE A 17 51.87 -6.03 -25.51
C PHE A 17 51.36 -7.42 -25.06
N CYS A 18 52.23 -8.42 -25.03
CA CYS A 18 51.88 -9.75 -24.51
C CYS A 18 51.59 -9.72 -23.00
N LEU A 19 52.38 -8.99 -22.21
CA LEU A 19 52.17 -8.89 -20.76
C LEU A 19 50.93 -8.09 -20.40
N THR A 20 50.66 -6.99 -21.11
CA THR A 20 49.46 -6.17 -20.89
C THR A 20 48.18 -6.90 -21.28
N SER A 21 48.17 -7.62 -22.40
CA SER A 21 47.02 -8.45 -22.79
C SER A 21 46.77 -9.61 -21.82
N ALA A 22 47.81 -10.27 -21.32
CA ALA A 22 47.70 -11.30 -20.29
C ALA A 22 47.12 -10.73 -18.97
N LEU A 23 47.55 -9.54 -18.56
CA LEU A 23 47.04 -8.87 -17.36
C LEU A 23 45.56 -8.49 -17.51
N ILE A 24 45.17 -7.94 -18.67
CA ILE A 24 43.77 -7.59 -18.96
C ILE A 24 42.89 -8.85 -18.94
N PHE A 25 43.35 -9.95 -19.54
CA PHE A 25 42.62 -11.21 -19.52
C PHE A 25 42.44 -11.73 -18.09
N LEU A 26 43.47 -11.64 -17.25
CA LEU A 26 43.40 -12.07 -15.86
C LEU A 26 42.41 -11.23 -15.05
N ILE A 27 42.40 -9.91 -15.24
CA ILE A 27 41.45 -8.98 -14.60
C ILE A 27 40.01 -9.30 -15.03
N LEU A 28 39.77 -9.58 -16.32
CA LEU A 28 38.45 -9.94 -16.83
C LEU A 28 37.95 -11.28 -16.25
N GLN A 29 38.83 -12.26 -16.07
CA GLN A 29 38.49 -13.53 -15.42
C GLN A 29 38.16 -13.35 -13.94
N LEU A 30 38.94 -12.53 -13.22
CA LEU A 30 38.68 -12.21 -11.82
C LEU A 30 37.36 -11.46 -11.65
N TRP A 31 37.04 -10.52 -12.54
CA TRP A 31 35.78 -9.78 -12.53
C TRP A 31 34.57 -10.68 -12.85
N LYS A 32 34.72 -11.62 -13.81
CA LYS A 32 33.68 -12.60 -14.13
C LYS A 32 33.42 -13.56 -12.97
N ASN A 33 34.46 -14.03 -12.28
CA ASN A 33 34.30 -14.87 -11.09
C ASN A 33 33.70 -14.10 -9.91
N TYR A 34 34.12 -12.86 -9.70
CA TYR A 34 33.56 -12.01 -8.65
C TYR A 34 32.06 -11.74 -8.89
N SER A 35 31.67 -11.34 -10.11
CA SER A 35 30.27 -11.06 -10.46
C SER A 35 29.35 -12.28 -10.39
N THR A 36 29.84 -13.46 -10.79
CA THR A 36 29.08 -14.72 -10.67
C THR A 36 28.93 -15.15 -9.21
N PHE A 37 29.98 -15.01 -8.40
CA PHE A 37 29.92 -15.29 -6.97
C PHE A 37 28.94 -14.36 -6.23
N THR A 38 28.98 -13.04 -6.49
CA THR A 38 28.09 -12.07 -5.84
C THR A 38 26.62 -12.21 -6.24
N ASN A 39 26.34 -12.67 -7.47
CA ASN A 39 24.96 -12.85 -7.93
C ASN A 39 24.31 -14.15 -7.43
N SER A 40 25.10 -15.20 -7.16
CA SER A 40 24.58 -16.51 -6.75
C SER A 40 24.30 -16.63 -5.25
N THR A 41 25.11 -16.02 -4.38
CA THR A 41 24.91 -16.07 -2.93
C THR A 41 23.88 -15.05 -2.46
N ASN A 42 23.92 -13.83 -2.98
CA ASN A 42 23.11 -12.74 -2.45
C ASN A 42 21.60 -12.87 -2.76
N LYS A 43 21.20 -13.53 -3.85
CA LYS A 43 19.78 -13.64 -4.22
C LYS A 43 19.03 -14.71 -3.41
N ASN A 44 19.63 -15.89 -3.28
CA ASN A 44 18.99 -17.03 -2.60
C ASN A 44 19.01 -16.88 -1.08
N ASP A 45 20.07 -16.27 -0.52
CA ASP A 45 20.18 -16.04 0.92
C ASP A 45 19.25 -14.90 1.37
N VAL A 46 19.09 -13.83 0.58
CA VAL A 46 18.13 -12.76 0.88
C VAL A 46 16.69 -13.27 0.79
N GLU A 47 16.35 -14.08 -0.23
CA GLU A 47 15.01 -14.63 -0.38
C GLU A 47 14.67 -15.61 0.76
N ARG A 48 15.64 -16.42 1.21
CA ARG A 48 15.49 -17.30 2.39
C ARG A 48 15.35 -16.49 3.69
N VAL A 49 16.15 -15.46 3.90
CA VAL A 49 16.04 -14.57 5.08
C VAL A 49 14.72 -13.80 5.08
N ILE A 50 14.21 -13.39 3.92
CA ILE A 50 12.87 -12.79 3.79
C ILE A 50 11.78 -13.80 4.13
N LEU A 51 11.88 -15.05 3.67
CA LEU A 51 10.91 -16.09 3.99
C LEU A 51 10.93 -16.44 5.49
N GLU A 52 12.12 -16.65 6.07
CA GLU A 52 12.30 -16.92 7.50
C GLU A 52 11.84 -15.75 8.38
N SER A 53 12.07 -14.50 7.94
CA SER A 53 11.55 -13.31 8.64
C SER A 53 10.04 -13.16 8.48
N SER A 54 9.46 -13.52 7.34
CA SER A 54 7.99 -13.51 7.15
C SER A 54 7.30 -14.56 8.02
N ILE A 55 7.84 -15.77 8.10
CA ILE A 55 7.33 -16.83 8.99
C ILE A 55 7.45 -16.41 10.45
N LYS A 56 8.60 -15.84 10.86
CA LYS A 56 8.75 -15.25 12.21
C LYS A 56 7.80 -14.10 12.46
N ILE A 57 7.50 -13.26 11.48
CA ILE A 57 6.54 -12.16 11.61
C ILE A 57 5.13 -12.72 11.77
N ASP A 58 4.71 -13.71 10.99
CA ASP A 58 3.39 -14.36 11.14
C ASP A 58 3.25 -15.05 12.51
N GLU A 59 4.30 -15.72 13.00
CA GLU A 59 4.34 -16.26 14.36
C GLU A 59 4.30 -15.15 15.43
N LEU A 60 5.04 -14.04 15.25
CA LEU A 60 5.02 -12.88 16.16
C LEU A 60 3.70 -12.11 16.10
N ILE A 61 2.98 -12.11 14.98
CA ILE A 61 1.62 -11.56 14.86
C ILE A 61 0.65 -12.40 15.69
N THR A 62 0.88 -13.72 15.75
CA THR A 62 0.02 -14.67 16.46
C THR A 62 0.30 -14.72 17.97
N GLN A 63 1.53 -14.43 18.41
CA GLN A 63 1.95 -14.53 19.82
C GLN A 63 1.67 -13.31 20.70
N HIS A 64 1.40 -12.13 20.13
CA HIS A 64 1.03 -10.95 20.93
C HIS A 64 -0.49 -10.77 20.93
N GLU A 65 -1.11 -10.84 22.12
CA GLU A 65 -2.49 -10.41 22.26
C GLU A 65 -2.64 -8.97 21.75
N PRO A 66 -3.59 -8.72 20.83
CA PRO A 66 -3.90 -7.36 20.41
C PRO A 66 -4.28 -6.58 21.66
N SER A 67 -3.57 -5.51 21.96
CA SER A 67 -4.01 -4.63 23.03
C SER A 67 -5.35 -4.04 22.65
N THR A 68 -6.32 -4.14 23.56
CA THR A 68 -7.62 -3.52 23.42
C THR A 68 -7.46 -2.04 23.03
N PRO A 69 -8.03 -1.60 21.90
CA PRO A 69 -7.95 -0.21 21.48
C PRO A 69 -8.71 0.69 22.45
N ASN A 70 -8.32 1.97 22.51
CA ASN A 70 -9.06 2.99 23.24
C ASN A 70 -10.43 3.18 22.57
N PRO A 71 -11.54 2.86 23.28
CA PRO A 71 -12.86 2.90 22.69
C PRO A 71 -13.38 4.31 22.43
N TYR A 72 -12.71 5.35 22.96
CA TYR A 72 -13.09 6.75 22.83
C TYR A 72 -12.44 7.45 21.64
N ILE A 73 -11.58 6.77 20.86
CA ILE A 73 -10.98 7.33 19.65
C ILE A 73 -11.16 6.37 18.48
N LEU A 74 -11.91 6.78 17.47
CA LEU A 74 -11.99 6.14 16.16
C LEU A 74 -11.09 6.90 15.17
N MET A 75 -10.20 6.18 14.51
CA MET A 75 -9.35 6.69 13.44
C MET A 75 -9.71 6.03 12.11
N TYR A 76 -10.10 6.87 11.14
CA TYR A 76 -10.28 6.46 9.75
C TYR A 76 -9.21 7.13 8.87
N ASN A 77 -8.15 6.40 8.55
CA ASN A 77 -7.08 6.85 7.65
C ASN A 77 -7.33 6.35 6.21
N GLY A 78 -8.54 6.62 5.72
CA GLY A 78 -9.16 5.98 4.55
C GLY A 78 -8.31 5.93 3.30
N LEU A 79 -8.34 4.81 2.58
CA LEU A 79 -7.74 4.68 1.24
C LEU A 79 -8.43 5.58 0.21
N SER A 80 -7.68 6.07 -0.77
CA SER A 80 -8.28 6.84 -1.88
C SER A 80 -9.25 5.95 -2.66
N THR A 81 -10.33 6.56 -3.15
CA THR A 81 -11.34 5.93 -4.03
C THR A 81 -11.98 4.62 -3.53
N CYS A 82 -11.94 4.39 -2.22
CA CYS A 82 -12.58 3.27 -1.53
C CYS A 82 -13.88 3.67 -0.82
N GLY A 83 -14.60 4.68 -1.34
CA GLY A 83 -15.85 5.18 -0.76
C GLY A 83 -15.67 6.08 0.47
N SER A 84 -14.50 6.71 0.63
CA SER A 84 -14.20 7.58 1.77
C SER A 84 -15.16 8.77 1.91
N SER A 85 -15.57 9.40 0.81
CA SER A 85 -16.53 10.52 0.86
C SER A 85 -17.86 10.14 1.50
N TRP A 86 -18.40 8.96 1.17
CA TRP A 86 -19.61 8.45 1.81
C TRP A 86 -19.35 8.10 3.27
N PHE A 87 -18.21 7.46 3.57
CA PHE A 87 -17.84 7.07 4.94
C PHE A 87 -17.71 8.29 5.86
N ILE A 88 -17.07 9.36 5.39
CA ILE A 88 -16.94 10.66 6.06
C ILE A 88 -18.32 11.30 6.28
N ALA A 89 -19.16 11.34 5.24
CA ALA A 89 -20.52 11.87 5.35
C ALA A 89 -21.37 11.07 6.34
N ASN A 90 -21.16 9.75 6.41
CA ASN A 90 -21.83 8.86 7.34
C ASN A 90 -21.38 9.13 8.78
N LEU A 91 -20.07 9.16 9.06
CA LEU A 91 -19.54 9.52 10.37
C LEU A 91 -20.02 10.90 10.84
N LYS A 92 -20.03 11.89 9.95
CA LYS A 92 -20.57 13.23 10.27
C LYS A 92 -22.05 13.20 10.64
N ALA A 93 -22.84 12.38 9.94
CA ALA A 93 -24.27 12.29 10.22
C ALA A 93 -24.57 11.49 11.50
N LEU A 94 -23.76 10.48 11.81
CA LEU A 94 -23.91 9.66 13.02
C LEU A 94 -23.33 10.32 14.27
N SER A 95 -22.47 11.34 14.12
CA SER A 95 -21.85 12.03 15.26
C SER A 95 -22.87 12.64 16.22
N ILE A 96 -23.98 13.16 15.69
CA ILE A 96 -25.06 13.75 16.49
C ILE A 96 -25.86 12.67 17.25
N PRO A 97 -26.52 11.70 16.58
CA PRO A 97 -27.33 10.70 17.29
C PRO A 97 -26.51 9.78 18.19
N ASN A 98 -25.25 9.49 17.84
CA ASN A 98 -24.40 8.58 18.61
C ASN A 98 -23.50 9.30 19.63
N GLY A 99 -23.60 10.63 19.74
CA GLY A 99 -22.95 11.41 20.80
C GLY A 99 -21.42 11.45 20.74
N PHE A 100 -20.83 11.59 19.55
CA PHE A 100 -19.38 11.71 19.37
C PHE A 100 -18.99 12.97 18.58
N THR A 101 -17.78 13.46 18.79
CA THR A 101 -17.21 14.55 17.99
C THR A 101 -16.60 13.99 16.71
N PHE A 102 -16.93 14.56 15.55
CA PHE A 102 -16.30 14.20 14.28
C PHE A 102 -15.35 15.29 13.79
N ILE A 103 -14.07 14.94 13.60
CA ILE A 103 -13.05 15.82 13.01
C ILE A 103 -12.71 15.34 11.60
N HIS A 104 -12.98 16.22 10.63
CA HIS A 104 -12.58 16.02 9.24
C HIS A 104 -11.31 16.80 8.93
N GLN A 105 -10.18 16.11 8.74
CA GLN A 105 -8.90 16.74 8.42
C GLN A 105 -8.37 16.24 7.07
N GLU A 106 -8.66 16.97 6.00
CA GLU A 106 -8.07 16.69 4.68
C GLU A 106 -6.65 17.22 4.58
N SER A 107 -5.82 16.50 3.84
CA SER A 107 -4.48 16.96 3.45
C SER A 107 -4.39 17.10 1.93
N ARG A 108 -3.59 18.06 1.44
CA ARG A 108 -3.15 18.07 0.03
C ARG A 108 -2.26 16.86 -0.23
N GLY A 109 -2.89 15.74 -0.61
CA GLY A 109 -2.25 14.43 -0.71
C GLY A 109 -2.00 13.78 0.66
N ARG A 110 -1.76 12.46 0.66
CA ARG A 110 -1.46 11.72 1.89
C ARG A 110 -0.11 12.11 2.46
N LYS A 111 -0.05 12.40 3.76
CA LYS A 111 1.16 12.93 4.41
C LYS A 111 1.64 12.05 5.56
N LEU A 112 2.94 12.15 5.82
CA LEU A 112 3.50 11.76 7.10
C LEU A 112 3.12 12.77 8.17
N ILE A 113 2.80 12.27 9.36
CA ILE A 113 2.65 13.08 10.55
C ILE A 113 4.05 13.49 10.99
N LYS A 114 4.38 14.77 10.82
CA LYS A 114 5.70 15.33 11.18
C LYS A 114 5.95 15.32 12.68
N GLU A 115 4.89 15.47 13.45
CA GLU A 115 4.93 15.58 14.91
C GLU A 115 4.01 14.53 15.57
N PRO A 116 4.37 13.23 15.50
CA PRO A 116 3.50 12.15 15.98
C PRO A 116 3.13 12.25 17.47
N TYR A 117 4.06 12.70 18.31
CA TYR A 117 3.79 12.89 19.74
C TYR A 117 2.69 13.92 19.98
N TYR A 118 2.80 15.11 19.37
CA TYR A 118 1.77 16.14 19.50
C TYR A 118 0.44 15.72 18.89
N TYR A 119 0.49 15.06 17.73
CA TYR A 119 -0.70 14.52 17.06
C TYR A 119 -1.46 13.51 17.93
N THR A 120 -0.75 12.59 18.57
CA THR A 120 -1.36 11.56 19.43
C THR A 120 -1.89 12.14 20.74
N ASN A 121 -1.12 13.03 21.38
CA ASN A 121 -1.52 13.72 22.60
C ASN A 121 -2.78 14.59 22.41
N GLU A 122 -2.86 15.30 21.28
CA GLU A 122 -4.03 16.12 20.95
C GLU A 122 -5.31 15.30 20.88
N LEU A 123 -5.27 14.15 20.21
CA LEU A 123 -6.44 13.26 20.07
C LEU A 123 -6.90 12.69 21.41
N LEU A 124 -5.96 12.33 22.29
CA LEU A 124 -6.29 11.88 23.63
C LEU A 124 -6.94 12.97 24.45
N ARG A 125 -6.38 14.18 24.43
CA ARG A 125 -6.95 15.33 25.15
C ARG A 125 -8.38 15.60 24.71
N LEU A 126 -8.64 15.59 23.41
CA LEU A 126 -9.98 15.80 22.85
C LEU A 126 -10.94 14.67 23.22
N SER A 127 -10.46 13.42 23.28
CA SER A 127 -11.30 12.27 23.63
C SER A 127 -11.71 12.19 25.11
N ASN A 128 -11.07 12.97 25.99
CA ASN A 128 -11.43 13.01 27.41
C ASN A 128 -12.77 13.73 27.66
N GLU A 129 -13.22 14.57 26.73
CA GLU A 129 -14.49 15.30 26.85
C GLU A 129 -15.65 14.46 26.29
N THR A 130 -15.48 13.92 25.09
CA THR A 130 -16.49 13.17 24.33
C THR A 130 -15.76 12.17 23.42
N PRO A 131 -16.33 10.98 23.12
CA PRO A 131 -15.77 10.09 22.11
C PRO A 131 -15.47 10.84 20.81
N LEU A 132 -14.34 10.54 20.19
CA LEU A 132 -13.83 11.24 19.02
C LEU A 132 -13.74 10.29 17.83
N ALA A 133 -14.26 10.70 16.68
CA ALA A 133 -13.95 10.10 15.38
C ALA A 133 -13.16 11.09 14.53
N LYS A 134 -12.04 10.64 13.94
CA LYS A 134 -11.22 11.47 13.07
C LYS A 134 -10.97 10.80 11.72
N TYR A 135 -11.27 11.55 10.66
CA TYR A 135 -10.73 11.28 9.34
C TYR A 135 -9.44 12.06 9.14
N HIS A 136 -8.40 11.40 8.63
CA HIS A 136 -7.17 12.06 8.22
C HIS A 136 -6.44 11.26 7.14
N ASP A 137 -6.06 11.92 6.04
CA ASP A 137 -5.25 11.36 4.95
C ASP A 137 -3.78 11.13 5.36
N VAL A 138 -3.55 10.17 6.25
CA VAL A 138 -2.22 9.81 6.77
C VAL A 138 -1.95 8.31 6.66
N TYR A 139 -0.68 7.94 6.74
CA TYR A 139 -0.28 6.54 6.87
C TYR A 139 -0.61 6.03 8.29
N PHE A 140 -0.67 4.71 8.48
CA PHE A 140 -0.83 4.10 9.80
C PHE A 140 0.23 4.62 10.79
N LEU A 141 -0.19 4.93 12.02
CA LEU A 141 0.68 5.37 13.10
C LEU A 141 0.40 4.53 14.35
N ASN A 142 1.44 3.94 14.93
CA ASN A 142 1.32 3.23 16.20
C ASN A 142 1.42 4.22 17.38
N PHE A 143 0.32 4.50 18.07
CA PHE A 143 0.26 5.43 19.20
C PHE A 143 1.05 4.89 20.40
N LYS A 144 1.17 3.56 20.52
CA LYS A 144 1.97 2.94 21.58
C LYS A 144 3.45 3.32 21.51
N SER A 145 3.97 3.61 20.32
CA SER A 145 5.35 4.11 20.16
C SER A 145 5.57 5.47 20.83
N TYR A 146 4.50 6.14 21.26
CA TYR A 146 4.50 7.43 21.93
C TYR A 146 3.87 7.35 23.34
N ASN A 147 3.84 6.16 23.95
CA ASN A 147 3.25 5.88 25.27
C ASN A 147 1.74 6.17 25.37
N TYR A 148 1.03 6.02 24.26
CA TYR A 148 -0.41 6.24 24.18
C TYR A 148 -1.17 4.98 23.75
N SER A 149 -2.41 4.85 24.23
CA SER A 149 -3.32 3.79 23.80
C SER A 149 -3.65 3.94 22.31
N ASN A 150 -3.57 2.86 21.54
CA ASN A 150 -3.98 2.90 20.14
C ASN A 150 -5.49 3.17 20.01
N PRO A 151 -5.92 3.96 19.03
CA PRO A 151 -7.33 4.18 18.73
C PRO A 151 -7.93 2.93 18.06
N ILE A 152 -9.25 2.91 17.95
CA ILE A 152 -9.95 1.99 17.05
C ILE A 152 -9.61 2.41 15.61
N TYR A 153 -8.74 1.64 14.95
CA TYR A 153 -8.49 1.84 13.52
C TYR A 153 -9.51 1.08 12.68
N VAL A 154 -10.12 1.78 11.73
CA VAL A 154 -10.98 1.20 10.70
C VAL A 154 -10.53 1.65 9.32
N ASN A 155 -10.83 0.84 8.31
CA ASN A 155 -10.66 1.25 6.91
C ASN A 155 -11.62 0.50 5.99
N ILE A 156 -11.68 0.92 4.73
CA ILE A 156 -12.34 0.18 3.65
C ILE A 156 -11.31 -0.01 2.54
N ALA A 157 -11.07 -1.26 2.16
CA ALA A 157 -10.22 -1.62 1.03
C ALA A 157 -11.07 -1.87 -0.22
N ARG A 158 -10.45 -1.75 -1.38
CA ARG A 158 -11.05 -2.02 -2.69
C ARG A 158 -10.06 -2.87 -3.48
N GLU A 159 -10.58 -3.65 -4.41
CA GLU A 159 -9.79 -4.42 -5.37
C GLU A 159 -8.72 -3.48 -5.99
N PRO A 160 -7.42 -3.87 -5.97
CA PRO A 160 -6.32 -2.95 -6.28
C PRO A 160 -6.39 -2.31 -7.67
N TYR A 161 -6.79 -3.05 -8.70
CA TYR A 161 -6.95 -2.52 -10.05
C TYR A 161 -8.10 -1.52 -10.09
N ASP A 162 -9.27 -1.89 -9.57
CA ASP A 162 -10.44 -1.02 -9.54
C ASP A 162 -10.21 0.27 -8.73
N ARG A 163 -9.46 0.17 -7.62
CA ARG A 163 -9.03 1.34 -6.84
C ARG A 163 -8.11 2.23 -7.68
N ALA A 164 -7.07 1.65 -8.25
CA ALA A 164 -6.08 2.39 -9.02
C ALA A 164 -6.71 3.10 -10.24
N GLU A 165 -7.60 2.41 -10.96
CA GLU A 165 -8.32 2.98 -12.10
C GLU A 165 -9.31 4.08 -11.66
N ALA A 166 -10.03 3.86 -10.55
CA ALA A 166 -10.90 4.90 -10.01
C ALA A 166 -10.10 6.14 -9.59
N THR A 167 -8.90 5.96 -9.03
CA THR A 167 -7.99 7.06 -8.69
C THR A 167 -7.48 7.76 -9.95
N TYR A 168 -7.10 7.00 -11.00
CA TYR A 168 -6.71 7.56 -12.30
C TYR A 168 -7.84 8.43 -12.88
N THR A 169 -9.04 7.87 -12.96
CA THR A 169 -10.25 8.52 -13.47
C THR A 169 -10.60 9.76 -12.65
N PHE A 170 -10.61 9.66 -11.31
CA PHE A 170 -10.88 10.79 -10.42
C PHE A 170 -9.92 11.93 -10.70
N HIS A 171 -8.62 11.67 -10.72
CA HIS A 171 -7.63 12.71 -11.00
C HIS A 171 -7.70 13.20 -12.44
N ARG A 172 -8.04 12.37 -13.43
CA ARG A 172 -8.19 12.83 -14.83
C ARG A 172 -9.33 13.83 -15.00
N PHE A 173 -10.48 13.59 -14.36
CA PHE A 173 -11.70 14.37 -14.60
C PHE A 173 -11.97 15.46 -13.56
N THR A 174 -11.48 15.34 -12.33
CA THR A 174 -11.76 16.31 -11.26
C THR A 174 -10.62 17.28 -10.98
N CYS A 175 -9.40 17.01 -11.48
CA CYS A 175 -8.27 17.90 -11.29
C CYS A 175 -8.47 19.23 -12.04
N LYS A 176 -8.46 20.33 -11.30
CA LYS A 176 -8.45 21.67 -11.87
C LYS A 176 -7.02 22.06 -12.26
N ARG A 177 -6.85 22.56 -13.50
CA ARG A 177 -5.54 22.99 -14.05
C ARG A 177 -4.88 24.17 -13.33
N GLU A 178 -5.58 24.81 -12.40
CA GLU A 178 -5.03 25.84 -11.51
C GLU A 178 -4.12 25.23 -10.42
N ASN A 179 -4.28 23.94 -10.12
CA ASN A 179 -3.44 23.23 -9.18
C ASN A 179 -2.20 22.69 -9.90
N ARG A 180 -1.00 23.12 -9.48
CA ARG A 180 0.28 22.71 -10.08
C ARG A 180 0.46 21.18 -10.17
N PHE A 181 0.04 20.44 -9.14
CA PHE A 181 0.07 18.97 -9.17
C PHE A 181 -0.86 18.43 -10.26
N CYS A 182 -2.08 18.96 -10.36
CA CYS A 182 -3.03 18.56 -11.38
C CYS A 182 -2.56 18.89 -12.80
N THR A 183 -1.90 20.03 -12.99
CA THR A 183 -1.29 20.39 -14.28
C THR A 183 -0.20 19.40 -14.65
N ALA A 184 0.70 19.08 -13.72
CA ALA A 184 1.75 18.08 -13.94
C ALA A 184 1.15 16.70 -14.22
N PHE A 185 0.17 16.26 -13.43
CA PHE A 185 -0.52 14.99 -13.62
C PHE A 185 -1.19 14.90 -15.00
N ILE A 186 -2.00 15.90 -15.39
CA ILE A 186 -2.67 15.91 -16.70
C ILE A 186 -1.63 15.96 -17.83
N TYR A 187 -0.54 16.71 -17.65
CA TYR A 187 0.53 16.81 -18.65
C TYR A 187 1.31 15.51 -18.82
N GLU A 188 1.64 14.81 -17.72
CA GLU A 188 2.32 13.52 -17.78
C GLU A 188 1.41 12.43 -18.34
N MET A 189 0.15 12.37 -17.88
CA MET A 189 -0.81 11.36 -18.31
C MET A 189 -1.33 11.56 -19.74
N GLN A 190 -1.24 12.79 -20.29
CA GLN A 190 -1.66 13.15 -21.65
C GLN A 190 -3.02 12.52 -22.03
N ASP A 191 -3.05 11.75 -23.13
CA ASP A 191 -4.20 11.00 -23.62
C ASP A 191 -4.09 9.49 -23.38
N LEU A 192 -3.21 9.08 -22.46
CA LEU A 192 -3.06 7.68 -22.12
C LEU A 192 -4.35 7.15 -21.47
N THR A 193 -4.71 5.92 -21.84
CA THR A 193 -5.59 5.09 -21.03
C THR A 193 -4.88 4.71 -19.72
N PHE A 194 -5.65 4.22 -18.74
CA PHE A 194 -5.10 3.80 -17.46
C PHE A 194 -4.10 2.64 -17.64
N GLU A 195 -4.42 1.69 -18.51
CA GLU A 195 -3.65 0.51 -18.84
C GLU A 195 -2.33 0.85 -19.54
N GLU A 196 -2.37 1.79 -20.50
CA GLU A 196 -1.15 2.31 -21.15
C GLU A 196 -0.26 3.03 -20.13
N CYS A 197 -0.85 3.80 -19.24
CA CYS A 197 -0.17 4.49 -18.15
C CYS A 197 0.55 3.51 -17.21
N LEU A 198 -0.10 2.43 -16.76
CA LEU A 198 0.53 1.39 -15.95
C LEU A 198 1.63 0.63 -16.72
N THR A 199 1.39 0.30 -17.98
CA THR A 199 2.36 -0.42 -18.82
C THR A 199 3.62 0.40 -19.08
N LYS A 200 3.51 1.73 -19.26
CA LYS A 200 4.69 2.61 -19.37
C LYS A 200 5.50 2.66 -18.09
N TRP A 201 4.86 2.65 -16.92
CA TRP A 201 5.58 2.57 -15.64
C TRP A 201 6.32 1.24 -15.47
N HIS A 202 5.75 0.12 -15.91
CA HIS A 202 6.42 -1.19 -15.83
C HIS A 202 7.80 -1.17 -16.51
N ASN A 203 7.93 -0.39 -17.59
CA ASN A 203 9.21 -0.13 -18.27
C ASN A 203 10.06 0.99 -17.63
N ALA A 204 9.73 1.41 -16.40
CA ALA A 204 10.36 2.49 -15.62
C ALA A 204 10.40 3.87 -16.30
N THR A 205 9.49 4.14 -17.24
CA THR A 205 9.49 5.38 -18.04
C THR A 205 8.45 6.42 -17.62
N HIS A 206 7.60 6.12 -16.62
CA HIS A 206 6.46 6.98 -16.25
C HIS A 206 6.22 6.96 -14.75
N ILE A 207 5.51 7.96 -14.20
CA ILE A 207 5.18 8.04 -12.75
C ILE A 207 4.01 7.14 -12.32
N CYS A 208 3.25 6.58 -13.27
CA CYS A 208 1.93 5.98 -13.03
C CYS A 208 1.93 4.94 -11.90
N GLY A 209 2.85 3.99 -11.95
CA GLY A 209 2.87 2.91 -10.96
C GLY A 209 3.24 3.37 -9.55
N SER A 210 4.04 4.42 -9.32
CA SER A 210 4.27 4.90 -7.94
C SER A 210 3.04 5.58 -7.36
N PHE A 211 2.31 6.34 -8.17
CA PHE A 211 1.11 7.05 -7.74
C PHE A 211 -0.05 6.12 -7.38
N PHE A 212 -0.20 5.00 -8.11
CA PHE A 212 -1.31 4.07 -7.91
C PHE A 212 -1.04 2.95 -6.91
N ARG A 213 0.15 2.81 -6.32
CA ARG A 213 0.46 1.78 -5.29
C ARG A 213 0.31 2.35 -3.89
N GLU A 214 -0.91 2.34 -3.36
CA GLU A 214 -1.29 3.02 -2.11
C GLU A 214 -1.55 2.05 -0.96
N SER A 215 -2.26 0.95 -1.20
CA SER A 215 -2.84 0.13 -0.12
C SER A 215 -1.78 -0.40 0.82
N MET A 216 -0.70 -0.97 0.30
CA MET A 216 0.42 -1.43 1.13
C MET A 216 1.01 -0.30 1.98
N ARG A 217 1.27 0.87 1.39
CA ARG A 217 1.91 2.00 2.11
C ARG A 217 1.06 2.48 3.27
N VAL A 218 -0.25 2.62 3.05
CA VAL A 218 -1.21 3.11 4.06
C VAL A 218 -1.22 2.25 5.30
N PHE A 219 -1.31 0.94 5.12
CA PHE A 219 -1.32 0.00 6.25
C PHE A 219 0.08 -0.25 6.83
N CYS A 220 1.14 -0.19 6.02
CA CYS A 220 2.53 -0.33 6.48
C CYS A 220 2.94 0.81 7.42
N GLY A 221 2.51 2.04 7.14
CA GLY A 221 2.67 3.18 8.04
C GLY A 221 3.86 4.08 7.72
N HIS A 222 4.37 4.74 8.75
CA HIS A 222 5.38 5.80 8.63
C HIS A 222 6.84 5.31 8.50
N HIS A 223 7.08 3.99 8.55
CA HIS A 223 8.44 3.45 8.48
C HIS A 223 9.06 3.67 7.09
N GLN A 224 10.36 3.96 7.00
CA GLN A 224 11.03 4.27 5.74
C GLN A 224 10.83 3.17 4.66
N VAL A 225 10.84 1.90 5.07
CA VAL A 225 10.58 0.75 4.19
C VAL A 225 9.20 0.79 3.52
N CYS A 226 8.21 1.44 4.15
CA CYS A 226 6.86 1.63 3.62
C CYS A 226 6.79 2.73 2.56
N LEU A 227 7.74 3.66 2.59
CA LEU A 227 7.75 4.87 1.76
C LEU A 227 8.66 4.74 0.55
N ASP A 228 9.49 3.69 0.50
CA ASP A 228 10.36 3.38 -0.63
C ASP A 228 9.53 3.13 -1.90
N ASP A 229 9.91 3.79 -2.99
CA ASP A 229 9.24 3.67 -4.28
C ASP A 229 9.37 2.30 -4.93
N LYS A 230 10.39 1.52 -4.59
CA LYS A 230 10.51 0.15 -5.07
C LYS A 230 9.47 -0.76 -4.40
N MET A 231 9.05 -0.40 -3.18
CA MET A 231 8.27 -1.26 -2.28
C MET A 231 8.97 -2.61 -2.04
N SER A 232 8.58 -3.31 -0.99
CA SER A 232 9.24 -4.58 -0.64
C SER A 232 8.28 -5.53 0.04
N HIS A 233 8.63 -6.82 0.01
CA HIS A 233 7.93 -7.83 0.83
C HIS A 233 7.97 -7.49 2.32
N ILE A 234 9.03 -6.84 2.82
CA ILE A 234 9.09 -6.35 4.20
C ILE A 234 7.94 -5.36 4.47
N GLY A 235 7.68 -4.43 3.55
CA GLY A 235 6.56 -3.49 3.65
C GLY A 235 5.20 -4.19 3.66
N VAL A 236 5.02 -5.23 2.83
CA VAL A 236 3.82 -6.07 2.84
C VAL A 236 3.62 -6.76 4.19
N GLN A 237 4.67 -7.36 4.74
CA GLN A 237 4.59 -8.05 6.03
C GLN A 237 4.26 -7.08 7.16
N LEU A 238 4.85 -5.88 7.17
CA LEU A 238 4.49 -4.84 8.12
C LEU A 238 3.04 -4.37 7.96
N ALA A 239 2.55 -4.21 6.73
CA ALA A 239 1.16 -3.87 6.47
C ALA A 239 0.20 -4.93 7.02
N LYS A 240 0.45 -6.21 6.73
CA LYS A 240 -0.33 -7.35 7.24
C LYS A 240 -0.29 -7.40 8.78
N ALA A 241 0.89 -7.21 9.37
CA ALA A 241 1.06 -7.16 10.83
C ALA A 241 0.23 -6.03 11.45
N ASN A 242 0.28 -4.83 10.88
CA ASN A 242 -0.46 -3.68 11.39
C ASN A 242 -1.97 -3.86 11.26
N ILE A 243 -2.44 -4.39 10.12
CA ILE A 243 -3.85 -4.77 9.93
C ILE A 243 -4.29 -5.78 10.98
N ALA A 244 -3.49 -6.82 11.21
CA ALA A 244 -3.83 -7.87 12.16
C ALA A 244 -3.90 -7.36 13.61
N ARG A 245 -2.98 -6.47 13.98
CA ARG A 245 -2.78 -6.03 15.38
C ARG A 245 -3.58 -4.80 15.78
N TYR A 246 -3.81 -3.87 14.86
CA TYR A 246 -4.30 -2.54 15.22
C TYR A 246 -5.62 -2.17 14.55
N TYR A 247 -5.96 -2.75 13.40
CA TYR A 247 -7.23 -2.48 12.74
C TYR A 247 -8.32 -3.41 13.29
N THR A 248 -9.32 -2.81 13.95
CA THR A 248 -10.49 -3.54 14.45
C THR A 248 -11.26 -4.18 13.30
N PHE A 249 -11.44 -3.43 12.20
CA PHE A 249 -12.08 -3.95 11.00
C PHE A 249 -11.60 -3.20 9.75
N VAL A 250 -11.35 -3.96 8.68
CA VAL A 250 -11.15 -3.41 7.34
C VAL A 250 -12.20 -4.03 6.43
N GLY A 251 -13.16 -3.22 6.00
CA GLY A 251 -14.23 -3.64 5.09
C GLY A 251 -13.77 -3.73 3.64
N LEU A 252 -14.64 -4.24 2.77
CA LEU A 252 -14.43 -4.30 1.33
C LEU A 252 -15.41 -3.37 0.61
N TYR A 253 -14.92 -2.64 -0.37
CA TYR A 253 -15.71 -1.73 -1.17
C TYR A 253 -16.70 -2.48 -2.08
N GLU A 254 -16.30 -3.66 -2.54
CA GLU A 254 -17.16 -4.56 -3.32
C GLU A 254 -18.37 -5.01 -2.49
N GLU A 255 -18.15 -5.23 -1.18
CA GLU A 255 -19.13 -5.70 -0.20
C GLU A 255 -19.50 -4.59 0.79
N TYR A 256 -19.72 -3.37 0.28
CA TYR A 256 -19.84 -2.18 1.13
C TYR A 256 -20.99 -2.28 2.14
N GLN A 257 -22.14 -2.85 1.75
CA GLN A 257 -23.29 -3.03 2.65
C GLN A 257 -22.94 -3.97 3.82
N ALA A 258 -22.38 -5.15 3.54
CA ALA A 258 -21.90 -6.06 4.56
C ALA A 258 -20.80 -5.43 5.44
N SER A 259 -19.95 -4.59 4.84
CA SER A 259 -18.93 -3.84 5.58
C SER A 259 -19.54 -2.84 6.58
N MET A 260 -20.62 -2.16 6.21
CA MET A 260 -21.32 -1.23 7.09
C MET A 260 -22.05 -1.96 8.22
N LEU A 261 -22.72 -3.07 7.92
CA LEU A 261 -23.33 -3.94 8.93
C LEU A 261 -22.30 -4.46 9.93
N ALA A 262 -21.14 -4.91 9.46
CA ALA A 262 -20.08 -5.38 10.34
C ALA A 262 -19.53 -4.27 11.24
N LEU A 263 -19.38 -3.04 10.74
CA LEU A 263 -18.98 -1.89 11.56
C LEU A 263 -20.03 -1.52 12.61
N GLU A 264 -21.31 -1.60 12.25
CA GLU A 264 -22.43 -1.37 13.17
C GLU A 264 -22.41 -2.34 14.35
N GLU A 265 -22.19 -3.63 14.08
CA GLU A 265 -22.10 -4.67 15.11
C GLU A 265 -20.82 -4.59 15.96
N LEU A 266 -19.68 -4.33 15.32
CA LEU A 266 -18.38 -4.34 16.02
C LEU A 266 -18.15 -3.07 16.84
N ILE A 267 -18.68 -1.93 16.39
CA ILE A 267 -18.35 -0.61 16.94
C ILE A 267 -19.60 0.30 16.96
N PRO A 268 -20.68 -0.09 17.68
CA PRO A 268 -21.96 0.62 17.64
C PRO A 268 -21.87 2.08 18.12
N THR A 269 -20.93 2.41 19.01
CA THR A 269 -20.68 3.79 19.47
C THR A 269 -20.46 4.76 18.31
N TYR A 270 -19.88 4.32 17.21
CA TYR A 270 -19.62 5.19 16.05
C TYR A 270 -20.51 4.87 14.85
N PHE A 271 -21.02 3.63 14.74
CA PHE A 271 -21.69 3.15 13.54
C PHE A 271 -23.14 2.69 13.74
N ALA A 272 -23.72 2.79 14.94
CA ALA A 272 -25.15 2.53 15.12
C ALA A 272 -25.99 3.36 14.14
N GLY A 273 -26.87 2.70 13.38
CA GLY A 273 -27.67 3.28 12.32
C GLY A 273 -26.95 3.51 10.99
N THR A 274 -25.73 3.00 10.78
CA THR A 274 -25.02 3.20 9.51
C THR A 274 -25.62 2.38 8.36
N ALA A 275 -26.05 1.14 8.61
CA ALA A 275 -26.52 0.25 7.57
C ALA A 275 -27.84 0.72 6.95
N SER A 276 -28.75 1.27 7.77
CA SER A 276 -30.02 1.84 7.31
C SER A 276 -29.84 3.06 6.38
N ARG A 277 -28.67 3.72 6.43
CA ARG A 277 -28.32 4.87 5.59
C ARG A 277 -27.72 4.48 4.25
N TYR A 278 -27.33 3.21 4.07
CA TYR A 278 -26.75 2.74 2.83
C TYR A 278 -27.83 2.17 1.92
N SER A 279 -28.29 2.96 0.95
CA SER A 279 -29.07 2.45 -0.18
C SER A 279 -28.30 2.68 -1.48
N ARG A 280 -27.43 1.73 -1.84
CA ARG A 280 -26.84 1.73 -3.18
C ARG A 280 -27.55 0.69 -4.03
N LYS A 281 -28.16 1.12 -5.12
CA LYS A 281 -28.49 0.23 -6.23
C LYS A 281 -27.15 -0.23 -6.84
N THR A 282 -26.91 -1.53 -6.85
CA THR A 282 -25.79 -2.11 -7.59
C THR A 282 -25.98 -1.79 -9.06
N GLU A 283 -25.12 -0.95 -9.62
CA GLU A 283 -24.92 -0.95 -11.07
C GLU A 283 -24.06 -2.18 -11.36
N GLU A 284 -24.71 -3.21 -11.90
CA GLU A 284 -24.08 -4.40 -12.47
C GLU A 284 -23.47 -4.02 -13.82
N GLY A 285 -22.32 -3.35 -13.76
CA GLY A 285 -21.46 -3.20 -14.92
C GLY A 285 -20.44 -4.33 -14.90
N VAL A 286 -20.54 -5.28 -15.85
CA VAL A 286 -19.39 -6.14 -16.17
C VAL A 286 -18.34 -5.22 -16.76
N LYS A 287 -17.33 -4.90 -15.96
CA LYS A 287 -16.17 -4.15 -16.43
C LYS A 287 -15.36 -5.07 -17.33
N ALA A 288 -15.12 -4.65 -18.57
CA ALA A 288 -14.22 -5.39 -19.44
C ALA A 288 -12.83 -5.38 -18.80
N PHE A 289 -12.31 -6.57 -18.47
CA PHE A 289 -10.93 -6.69 -18.05
C PHE A 289 -9.99 -6.46 -19.23
N PRO A 290 -8.78 -5.92 -18.99
CA PRO A 290 -7.75 -5.82 -20.02
C PRO A 290 -7.45 -7.17 -20.65
N ASP A 291 -6.82 -7.16 -21.83
CA ASP A 291 -6.29 -8.40 -22.41
C ASP A 291 -5.28 -9.07 -21.44
N ILE A 292 -5.10 -10.39 -21.58
CA ILE A 292 -4.32 -11.23 -20.66
C ILE A 292 -2.88 -10.70 -20.45
N LYS A 293 -2.26 -10.13 -21.48
CA LYS A 293 -0.89 -9.61 -21.39
C LYS A 293 -0.86 -8.37 -20.51
N THR A 294 -1.80 -7.46 -20.73
CA THR A 294 -1.95 -6.22 -19.97
C THR A 294 -2.33 -6.52 -18.50
N GLU A 295 -3.23 -7.48 -18.27
CA GLU A 295 -3.60 -7.95 -16.93
C GLU A 295 -2.37 -8.45 -16.15
N LYS A 296 -1.51 -9.25 -16.78
CA LYS A 296 -0.30 -9.77 -16.14
C LYS A 296 0.66 -8.65 -15.71
N ILE A 297 0.86 -7.65 -16.57
CA ILE A 297 1.71 -6.49 -16.28
C ILE A 297 1.11 -5.71 -15.10
N ILE A 298 -0.18 -5.44 -15.13
CA ILE A 298 -0.88 -4.72 -14.07
C ILE A 298 -0.75 -5.43 -12.73
N LYS A 299 -0.96 -6.76 -12.70
CA LYS A 299 -0.79 -7.57 -11.47
C LYS A 299 0.63 -7.52 -10.95
N GLU A 300 1.63 -7.47 -11.83
CA GLU A 300 3.03 -7.31 -11.43
C GLU A 300 3.29 -5.91 -10.82
N VAL A 301 2.77 -4.85 -11.45
CA VAL A 301 2.87 -3.47 -10.94
C VAL A 301 2.22 -3.36 -9.56
N LEU A 302 1.02 -3.91 -9.38
CA LEU A 302 0.23 -3.82 -8.15
C LEU A 302 0.47 -4.98 -7.17
N LYS A 303 1.47 -5.83 -7.40
CA LYS A 303 1.64 -7.11 -6.68
C LYS A 303 1.56 -6.99 -5.16
N TYR A 304 2.19 -5.97 -4.60
CA TYR A 304 2.22 -5.76 -3.15
C TYR A 304 0.88 -5.26 -2.59
N ASP A 305 0.14 -4.45 -3.35
CA ASP A 305 -1.21 -4.04 -3.00
C ASP A 305 -2.17 -5.25 -3.06
N TYR A 306 -2.00 -6.14 -4.05
CA TYR A 306 -2.72 -7.41 -4.15
C TYR A 306 -2.45 -8.32 -2.95
N GLU A 307 -1.20 -8.52 -2.56
CA GLU A 307 -0.86 -9.33 -1.39
C GLU A 307 -1.52 -8.82 -0.09
N VAL A 308 -1.59 -7.50 0.08
CA VAL A 308 -2.28 -6.87 1.22
C VAL A 308 -3.80 -6.98 1.09
N TYR A 309 -4.36 -6.75 -0.09
CA TYR A 309 -5.80 -6.85 -0.35
C TYR A 309 -6.32 -8.27 -0.12
N HIS A 310 -5.62 -9.31 -0.59
CA HIS A 310 -6.03 -10.69 -0.37
C HIS A 310 -6.04 -11.06 1.12
N PHE A 311 -5.06 -10.57 1.89
CA PHE A 311 -5.04 -10.73 3.34
C PHE A 311 -6.24 -10.03 4.01
N ILE A 312 -6.55 -8.80 3.60
CA ILE A 312 -7.75 -8.08 4.08
C ILE A 312 -9.02 -8.84 3.72
N LYS A 313 -9.16 -9.28 2.47
CA LYS A 313 -10.32 -10.01 1.95
C LYS A 313 -10.57 -11.30 2.73
N GLN A 314 -9.53 -12.07 3.03
CA GLN A 314 -9.64 -13.26 3.86
C GLN A 314 -10.16 -12.94 5.26
N ARG A 315 -9.59 -11.93 5.93
CA ARG A 315 -10.01 -11.49 7.27
C ARG A 315 -11.44 -10.96 7.27
N PHE A 316 -11.81 -10.21 6.23
CA PHE A 316 -13.17 -9.71 6.04
C PHE A 316 -14.17 -10.86 6.06
N TYR A 317 -14.03 -11.86 5.19
CA TYR A 317 -14.99 -12.97 5.14
C TYR A 317 -15.01 -13.81 6.43
N GLN A 318 -13.86 -13.96 7.10
CA GLN A 318 -13.82 -14.59 8.42
C GLN A 318 -14.66 -13.81 9.44
N THR A 319 -14.54 -12.48 9.48
CA THR A 319 -15.33 -11.62 10.36
C THR A 319 -16.80 -11.66 10.01
N ILE A 320 -17.16 -11.55 8.72
CA ILE A 320 -18.55 -11.66 8.25
C ILE A 320 -19.17 -13.00 8.67
N GLY A 321 -18.44 -14.11 8.51
CA GLY A 321 -18.88 -15.43 8.95
C GLY A 321 -19.12 -15.51 10.47
N LYS A 322 -18.20 -14.96 11.27
CA LYS A 322 -18.33 -14.90 12.74
C LYS A 322 -19.51 -14.06 13.21
N LEU A 323 -19.83 -12.99 12.49
CA LEU A 323 -20.97 -12.12 12.78
C LEU A 323 -22.30 -12.66 12.22
N GLY A 324 -22.29 -13.78 11.49
CA GLY A 324 -23.50 -14.32 10.87
C GLY A 324 -24.03 -13.48 9.71
N LEU A 325 -23.20 -12.61 9.11
CA LEU A 325 -23.61 -11.63 8.09
C LEU A 325 -23.46 -12.15 6.65
N VAL A 326 -23.27 -13.46 6.45
CA VAL A 326 -23.01 -14.07 5.13
C VAL A 326 -24.14 -13.79 4.13
N GLY A 327 -25.41 -13.76 4.59
CA GLY A 327 -26.57 -13.45 3.76
C GLY A 327 -26.64 -12.01 3.24
N HIS A 328 -25.72 -11.13 3.66
CA HIS A 328 -25.63 -9.74 3.21
C HIS A 328 -24.49 -9.49 2.23
N LEU A 329 -23.73 -10.53 1.87
CA LEU A 329 -22.76 -10.47 0.78
C LEU A 329 -23.50 -10.36 -0.55
N LYS A 330 -22.92 -9.66 -1.52
CA LYS A 330 -23.44 -9.70 -2.89
C LYS A 330 -23.31 -11.12 -3.44
N ASP A 331 -24.30 -11.57 -4.18
CA ASP A 331 -24.24 -12.87 -4.85
C ASP A 331 -23.01 -12.91 -5.76
N ILE A 332 -22.04 -13.73 -5.36
CA ILE A 332 -20.91 -14.06 -6.22
C ILE A 332 -21.49 -15.03 -7.25
N HIS A 333 -21.79 -14.54 -8.46
CA HIS A 333 -21.75 -15.43 -9.62
C HIS A 333 -20.30 -15.92 -9.74
N TRP A 334 -20.01 -17.02 -9.05
CA TRP A 334 -18.84 -17.84 -9.32
C TRP A 334 -19.00 -18.31 -10.76
N VAL A 335 -18.33 -17.62 -11.69
CA VAL A 335 -18.12 -18.19 -13.01
C VAL A 335 -17.13 -19.34 -12.80
N PRO A 336 -17.53 -20.59 -13.12
CA PRO A 336 -16.73 -21.79 -12.84
C PRO A 336 -15.37 -21.80 -13.52
#